data_AF-A0A1T4XJT5-F1
#
_entry.id   AF-A0A1T4XJT5-F1
#
_cell.length_a   1.000
_cell.length_b   1.000
_cell.length_c   1.000
_cell.angle_alpha   90.00
_cell.angle_beta   90.00
_cell.angle_gamma   90.00
#
_symmetry.space_group_name_H-M   'P 1'
#
loop_
_entity.id
_entity.type
_entity.pdbx_description
1 polymer ?
#
loop_
_entity_poly.entity_id
_entity_poly.type
_entity_poly.pdbx_seq_one_letter_code
_entity_poly.pdbx_strand_id
1 'polypeptide(L)'
;MNYLTLKTLSPSAFKRGVGIPLPLFHELLEVLKAGELTKKKSGRPSPLSLEDQLLLTLGYWREYRTLFHLGLSYQVHESTAQRIVKRVETRLEAS
;
A
#
# COMPACT_ATOMS: atom_id res chain seq x y z
N MET A 1 5.42 6.80 6.55
CA MET A 1 3.98 7.02 6.90
C MET A 1 3.42 5.67 7.32
N ASN A 2 2.76 5.55 8.48
CA ASN A 2 2.34 4.25 9.04
C ASN A 2 0.82 4.19 9.17
N TYR A 3 0.22 3.07 8.75
CA TYR A 3 -1.23 2.87 8.80
C TYR A 3 -1.84 2.99 10.21
N LEU A 4 -1.13 2.56 11.26
CA LEU A 4 -1.61 2.62 12.64
C LEU A 4 -1.88 4.07 13.07
N THR A 5 -1.03 5.01 12.65
CA THR A 5 -1.21 6.44 12.92
C THR A 5 -2.30 7.05 12.06
N LEU A 6 -2.53 6.54 10.85
CA LEU A 6 -3.59 7.05 9.97
C LEU A 6 -4.98 6.56 10.38
N LYS A 7 -5.09 5.35 10.93
CA LYS A 7 -6.35 4.76 11.38
C LYS A 7 -7.00 5.54 12.52
N THR A 8 -6.22 6.27 13.32
CA THR A 8 -6.73 7.09 14.43
C THR A 8 -7.22 8.47 13.97
N LEU A 9 -7.01 8.83 12.70
CA LEU A 9 -7.45 10.12 12.16
C LEU A 9 -8.96 10.13 11.87
N SER A 10 -9.54 11.33 11.88
CA SER A 10 -10.91 11.51 11.40
C SER A 10 -11.02 11.17 9.90
N PRO A 11 -12.19 10.75 9.39
CA PRO A 11 -12.36 10.38 7.98
C PRO A 11 -11.92 11.48 7.00
N SER A 12 -12.15 12.75 7.33
CA SER A 12 -11.72 13.90 6.52
C SER A 12 -10.21 14.07 6.50
N ALA A 13 -9.54 13.88 7.65
CA ALA A 13 -8.09 13.94 7.75
C ALA A 13 -7.43 12.75 7.05
N PHE A 14 -8.00 11.55 7.18
CA PHE A 14 -7.56 10.36 6.44
C PHE A 14 -7.64 10.60 4.93
N LYS A 15 -8.79 11.07 4.42
CA LYS A 15 -8.97 11.37 2.99
C LYS A 15 -7.95 12.40 2.50
N ARG A 16 -7.66 13.43 3.29
CA ARG A 16 -6.62 14.42 2.96
C ARG A 16 -5.21 13.80 2.93
N GLY A 17 -4.90 12.93 3.91
CA GLY A 17 -3.61 12.28 4.04
C GLY A 17 -3.33 11.23 2.95
N VAL A 18 -4.30 10.37 2.65
CA VAL A 18 -4.14 9.23 1.72
C VAL A 18 -4.62 9.56 0.30
N GLY A 19 -5.57 10.48 0.15
CA GLY A 19 -6.13 10.90 -1.15
C GLY A 19 -7.42 10.19 -1.52
N ILE A 20 -7.78 9.12 -0.81
CA ILE A 20 -9.02 8.37 -1.01
C ILE A 20 -9.86 8.27 0.27
N PRO A 21 -11.18 8.13 0.18
CA PRO A 21 -12.04 7.85 1.33
C PRO A 21 -11.66 6.53 2.02
N LEU A 22 -11.88 6.47 3.34
CA LEU A 22 -11.63 5.26 4.13
C LEU A 22 -12.40 4.01 3.61
N PRO A 23 -13.68 4.10 3.19
CA PRO A 23 -14.39 2.95 2.62
C PRO A 23 -13.68 2.36 1.40
N LEU A 24 -13.28 3.21 0.45
CA LEU A 24 -12.54 2.78 -0.74
C LEU A 24 -11.18 2.17 -0.39
N PHE A 25 -10.49 2.71 0.61
CA PHE A 25 -9.25 2.11 1.10
C PHE A 25 -9.46 0.67 1.61
N HIS A 26 -10.54 0.43 2.34
CA HIS A 26 -10.87 -0.92 2.81
C HIS A 26 -11.24 -1.86 1.66
N GLU A 27 -12.00 -1.40 0.65
CA GLU A 27 -12.31 -2.19 -0.53
C GLU A 27 -11.04 -2.65 -1.27
N LEU A 28 -10.11 -1.72 -1.52
CA LEU A 28 -8.82 -2.04 -2.13
C LEU A 28 -8.00 -3.01 -1.28
N LEU A 29 -8.05 -2.87 0.04
CA LEU A 29 -7.36 -3.77 0.97
C LEU A 29 -7.93 -5.20 0.89
N GLU A 30 -9.25 -5.35 0.79
CA GLU A 30 -9.89 -6.67 0.65
C GLU A 30 -9.51 -7.34 -0.67
N VAL A 31 -9.40 -6.59 -1.76
CA VAL A 31 -8.86 -7.12 -3.04
C VAL A 31 -7.43 -7.66 -2.85
N LEU A 32 -6.57 -6.90 -2.17
CA LEU A 32 -5.20 -7.35 -1.89
C LEU A 32 -5.18 -8.62 -1.01
N LYS A 33 -6.02 -8.69 0.02
CA LYS A 33 -6.13 -9.88 0.88
C LYS A 33 -6.61 -11.11 0.11
N ALA A 34 -7.65 -10.97 -0.72
CA ALA A 34 -8.12 -12.05 -1.59
C ALA A 34 -7.02 -12.53 -2.54
N GLY A 35 -6.21 -11.59 -3.05
CA GLY A 35 -5.03 -11.89 -3.86
C GLY A 35 -3.93 -12.68 -3.13
N GLU A 36 -3.78 -12.50 -1.81
CA GLU A 36 -2.86 -13.29 -1.00
C GLU A 36 -3.40 -14.70 -0.73
N LEU A 37 -4.70 -14.83 -0.44
CA LEU A 37 -5.35 -16.12 -0.18
C LEU A 37 -5.33 -17.07 -1.40
N THR A 38 -5.38 -16.51 -2.61
CA THR A 38 -5.36 -17.29 -3.86
C THR A 38 -3.97 -17.79 -4.26
N LYS A 39 -2.91 -17.45 -3.51
CA LYS A 39 -1.55 -17.87 -3.85
C LYS A 39 -1.32 -19.35 -3.54
N LYS A 40 -1.03 -20.12 -4.59
CA LYS A 40 -0.60 -21.53 -4.47
C LYS A 40 0.74 -21.72 -3.75
N LYS A 41 1.64 -20.74 -3.79
CA LYS A 41 2.91 -20.73 -3.05
C LYS A 41 3.14 -19.35 -2.43
N SER A 42 3.27 -19.29 -1.12
CA SER A 42 3.73 -18.09 -0.44
C SER A 42 5.25 -17.99 -0.58
N GLY A 43 5.72 -16.96 -1.27
CA GLY A 43 7.15 -16.62 -1.28
C GLY A 43 7.60 -15.99 0.05
N ARG A 44 8.76 -15.33 0.04
CA ARG A 44 9.22 -14.55 1.21
C ARG A 44 8.18 -13.47 1.56
N PRO A 45 7.74 -13.38 2.83
CA PRO A 45 6.82 -12.34 3.25
C PRO A 45 7.46 -10.96 3.07
N SER A 46 6.63 -9.96 2.74
CA SER A 46 7.06 -8.57 2.69
C SER A 46 7.41 -8.08 4.10
N PRO A 47 8.41 -7.19 4.27
CA PRO A 47 8.66 -6.53 5.55
C PRO A 47 7.54 -5.56 5.96
N LEU A 48 6.66 -5.16 5.02
CA LEU A 48 5.55 -4.25 5.25
C LEU A 48 4.21 -5.00 5.31
N SER A 49 3.30 -4.51 6.14
CA SER A 49 1.89 -4.93 6.18
C SER A 49 1.20 -4.67 4.82
N LEU A 50 0.05 -5.31 4.56
CA LEU A 50 -0.69 -5.07 3.32
C LEU A 50 -1.21 -3.62 3.27
N GLU A 51 -1.59 -3.08 4.41
CA GLU A 51 -2.04 -1.71 4.60
C GLU A 51 -0.93 -0.72 4.26
N ASP A 52 0.29 -0.93 4.79
CA ASP A 52 1.43 -0.06 4.50
C ASP A 52 1.91 -0.21 3.05
N GLN A 53 1.79 -1.40 2.46
CA GLN A 53 2.04 -1.61 1.03
C GLN A 53 1.07 -0.80 0.17
N LEU A 54 -0.23 -0.81 0.48
CA LEU A 54 -1.23 -0.01 -0.23
C LEU A 54 -0.96 1.49 -0.05
N LEU A 55 -0.63 1.94 1.17
CA LEU A 55 -0.29 3.35 1.43
C LEU A 55 0.96 3.80 0.67
N LEU A 56 1.99 2.95 0.59
CA LEU A 56 3.20 3.24 -0.18
C LEU A 56 2.86 3.46 -1.65
N THR A 57 2.04 2.58 -2.23
CA THR A 57 1.61 2.68 -3.64
C THR A 57 0.72 3.90 -3.89
N LEU A 58 -0.22 4.20 -3.00
CA LEU A 58 -1.05 5.41 -3.10
C LEU A 58 -0.19 6.68 -2.98
N GLY A 59 0.81 6.69 -2.11
CA GLY A 59 1.78 7.78 -1.99
C GLY A 59 2.63 7.95 -3.25
N TYR A 60 3.02 6.83 -3.89
CA TYR A 60 3.70 6.85 -5.19
C TYR A 60 2.86 7.50 -6.28
N TRP A 61 1.60 7.06 -6.46
CA TRP A 61 0.73 7.59 -7.51
C TRP A 61 0.33 9.05 -7.29
N ARG A 62 0.04 9.44 -6.03
CA ARG A 62 -0.49 10.78 -5.75
C ARG A 62 0.59 11.85 -5.75
N GLU A 63 1.76 11.54 -5.20
CA GLU A 63 2.80 12.55 -4.95
C GLU A 63 3.99 12.40 -5.90
N TYR A 64 3.95 11.40 -6.80
CA TYR A 64 5.02 11.08 -7.75
C TYR A 64 6.41 11.00 -7.07
N ARG A 65 6.44 10.63 -5.79
CA ARG A 65 7.71 10.50 -5.05
C ARG A 65 8.54 9.39 -5.68
N THR A 66 9.86 9.59 -5.75
CA THR A 66 10.76 8.54 -6.23
C THR A 66 10.70 7.32 -5.32
N LEU A 67 10.89 6.13 -5.90
CA LEU A 67 10.90 4.87 -5.16
C LEU A 67 12.00 4.85 -4.09
N PHE A 68 13.12 5.53 -4.33
CA PHE A 68 14.16 5.76 -3.34
C PHE A 68 13.63 6.51 -2.09
N HIS A 69 12.93 7.64 -2.27
CA HIS A 69 12.34 8.40 -1.16
C HIS A 69 11.30 7.60 -0.38
N LEU A 70 10.48 6.82 -1.09
CA LEU A 70 9.51 5.92 -0.46
C LEU A 70 10.21 4.80 0.30
N GLY A 71 11.29 4.24 -0.26
CA GLY A 71 12.14 3.27 0.42
C GLY A 71 12.65 3.78 1.75
N LEU A 72 13.21 5.00 1.77
CA LEU A 72 13.64 5.66 3.01
C LEU A 72 12.49 5.86 4.01
N SER A 73 11.33 6.35 3.53
CA SER A 73 10.16 6.66 4.37
C SER A 73 9.53 5.43 5.04
N TYR A 74 9.69 4.26 4.43
CA TYR A 74 9.15 2.98 4.88
C TYR A 74 10.25 2.01 5.35
N GLN A 75 11.50 2.46 5.42
CA GLN A 75 12.67 1.66 5.83
C GLN A 75 12.83 0.36 5.03
N VAL A 76 12.60 0.44 3.71
CA VAL A 76 12.81 -0.67 2.77
C VAL A 76 13.76 -0.26 1.67
N HIS A 77 14.44 -1.23 1.07
CA HIS A 77 15.27 -0.97 -0.11
C HIS A 77 14.42 -0.49 -1.29
N GLU A 78 14.97 0.35 -2.17
CA GLU A 78 14.27 0.90 -3.34
C GLU A 78 13.66 -0.20 -4.22
N SER A 79 14.43 -1.26 -4.50
CA SER A 79 13.93 -2.41 -5.26
C SER A 79 12.78 -3.16 -4.57
N THR A 80 12.68 -3.09 -3.23
CA THR A 80 11.54 -3.63 -2.49
C THR A 80 10.32 -2.72 -2.65
N ALA A 81 10.48 -1.39 -2.56
CA ALA A 81 9.41 -0.44 -2.83
C ALA A 81 8.85 -0.61 -4.27
N GLN A 82 9.73 -0.74 -5.28
CA GLN A 82 9.32 -1.02 -6.66
C GLN A 82 8.47 -2.29 -6.78
N ARG A 83 8.93 -3.39 -6.18
CA ARG A 83 8.21 -4.68 -6.22
C ARG A 83 6.86 -4.61 -5.52
N ILE A 84 6.75 -3.80 -4.45
CA ILE A 84 5.49 -3.56 -3.75
C ILE A 84 4.51 -2.81 -4.64
N VAL A 85 4.95 -1.68 -5.23
CA VAL A 85 4.11 -0.88 -6.15
C VAL A 85 3.58 -1.75 -7.28
N LYS A 86 4.47 -2.46 -7.98
CA LYS A 86 4.09 -3.35 -9.08
C LYS A 86 3.16 -4.47 -8.64
N ARG A 87 3.37 -5.04 -7.45
CA ARG A 87 2.49 -6.09 -6.91
C ARG A 87 1.09 -5.56 -6.64
N VAL A 88 0.98 -4.39 -6.01
CA VAL A 88 -0.31 -3.76 -5.70
C VAL A 88 -1.04 -3.40 -7.00
N GLU A 89 -0.34 -2.80 -7.97
CA GLU A 89 -0.84 -2.50 -9.31
C GLU A 89 -1.45 -3.74 -9.98
N THR A 90 -0.66 -4.80 -10.15
CA THR A 90 -1.13 -6.03 -10.82
C THR A 90 -2.32 -6.67 -10.10
N ARG A 91 -2.47 -6.48 -8.79
CA ARG A 91 -3.59 -7.06 -8.04
C ARG A 91 -4.86 -6.25 -8.18
N LEU A 92 -4.75 -4.93 -8.23
CA LEU A 92 -5.89 -4.05 -8.43
C LEU A 92 -6.37 -4.05 -9.89
N GLU A 93 -5.47 -4.26 -10.85
CA GLU A 93 -5.84 -4.44 -12.27
C GLU A 93 -6.56 -5.77 -12.54
N ALA A 94 -6.33 -6.79 -11.70
CA ALA A 94 -6.85 -8.15 -11.90
C ALA A 94 -8.19 -8.41 -11.20
N SER A 95 -8.75 -7.42 -10.48
CA SER A 95 -10.04 -7.52 -9.78
C SER A 95 -11.16 -6.86 -10.57
#